data_AF-A0A7S0SI72-F1
#
_entry.id   AF-A0A7S0SI72-F1
#
_cell.length_a   1.000
_cell.length_b   1.000
_cell.length_c   1.000
_cell.angle_alpha   90.00
_cell.angle_beta   90.00
_cell.angle_gamma   90.00
#
_symmetry.space_group_name_H-M   'P 1'
#
loop_
_entity.id
_entity.type
_entity.pdbx_description
1 polymer ?
#
loop_
_entity_poly.entity_id
_entity_poly.type
_entity_poly.pdbx_seq_one_letter_code
_entity_poly.pdbx_strand_id
1 'polypeptide(L)'
;MSASKRKGLGEERRAMTAVSSEEPSVAGGVAGETARAAGSNQKDAEDSENRALGKRLRDDLHAPALPPSTPSQGKPKPNPNPTTHVSTAAGTANRFGNVDVEWALASLSAADPKLAEVIAQAGVLPRIASCQEARAAHHESHRAFRSLARAIVFQQLNGAAAATIFNRVKVLVGAEADDAAFTPAAVTNAEASALRACGLSQRKLSYLQGLSAAFSDSGVLSDTALERMSAREVYDALIALYGLGPWSIHMFQMFYLNEPDVLPFSDFGVRKGVMRLYGLTAMPGKAKVEEIAAAWAPYRTLATFYMWHVADGNSKP
;
A
#
# COMPACT_ATOMS: atom_id res chain seq x y z
N MET A 1 32.83 59.11 -38.08
CA MET A 1 31.72 59.59 -37.21
C MET A 1 32.17 59.37 -35.76
N SER A 2 32.84 60.37 -35.14
CA SER A 2 32.33 61.25 -34.06
C SER A 2 31.66 60.49 -32.89
N ALA A 3 31.95 60.69 -31.60
CA ALA A 3 32.81 61.62 -30.84
C ALA A 3 32.88 61.10 -29.37
N SER A 4 34.02 61.12 -28.66
CA SER A 4 34.40 62.00 -27.50
C SER A 4 33.39 62.07 -26.33
N LYS A 5 33.72 62.09 -25.02
CA LYS A 5 34.97 62.29 -24.25
C LYS A 5 34.66 62.12 -22.73
N ARG A 6 35.60 61.52 -21.95
CA ARG A 6 36.24 61.92 -20.64
C ARG A 6 35.38 62.58 -19.53
N LYS A 7 35.63 62.48 -18.20
CA LYS A 7 36.84 62.40 -17.33
C LYS A 7 36.34 62.25 -15.86
N GLY A 8 36.97 61.52 -14.93
CA GLY A 8 38.05 61.96 -14.00
C GLY A 8 37.56 61.84 -12.53
N LEU A 9 38.19 61.06 -11.63
CA LEU A 9 39.40 61.29 -10.79
C LEU A 9 39.07 61.77 -9.34
N GLY A 10 39.64 61.11 -8.32
CA GLY A 10 39.74 61.63 -6.94
C GLY A 10 39.98 60.57 -5.86
N GLU A 11 41.25 60.39 -5.46
CA GLU A 11 41.74 59.64 -4.28
C GLU A 11 41.41 60.34 -2.94
N GLU A 12 41.34 59.60 -1.82
CA GLU A 12 42.18 59.86 -0.62
C GLU A 12 42.05 58.80 0.49
N ARG A 13 43.13 58.68 1.29
CA ARG A 13 43.48 57.63 2.29
C ARG A 13 43.20 58.06 3.75
N ARG A 14 43.37 57.07 4.68
CA ARG A 14 43.69 57.11 6.14
C ARG A 14 42.50 57.29 7.10
N ALA A 15 42.43 56.70 8.31
CA ALA A 15 43.37 55.95 9.15
C ALA A 15 42.67 55.08 10.22
N MET A 16 43.46 54.18 10.82
CA MET A 16 43.25 53.34 12.01
C MET A 16 42.67 54.07 13.25
N THR A 17 41.88 53.37 14.08
CA THR A 17 42.03 53.34 15.56
C THR A 17 41.41 52.04 16.11
N ALA A 18 42.04 51.48 17.15
CA ALA A 18 41.73 50.21 17.80
C ALA A 18 41.16 50.40 19.23
N VAL A 19 40.70 49.28 19.81
CA VAL A 19 40.61 48.92 21.26
C VAL A 19 39.31 49.21 22.02
N SER A 20 38.67 48.11 22.49
CA SER A 20 38.27 47.76 23.88
C SER A 20 37.05 46.81 23.82
N SER A 21 37.14 45.50 24.09
CA SER A 21 37.27 44.81 25.39
C SER A 21 36.11 45.07 26.36
N GLU A 22 35.19 44.10 26.47
CA GLU A 22 34.48 43.74 27.71
C GLU A 22 33.76 42.38 27.51
N GLU A 23 34.21 41.33 28.19
CA GLU A 23 33.33 40.24 28.65
C GLU A 23 32.72 40.67 30.00
N PRO A 24 31.53 40.16 30.37
CA PRO A 24 31.54 39.04 31.33
C PRO A 24 30.42 37.99 31.15
N SER A 25 30.81 36.73 31.39
CA SER A 25 30.25 35.80 32.39
C SER A 25 28.73 35.48 32.44
N VAL A 26 28.44 34.20 32.13
CA VAL A 26 27.54 33.23 32.82
C VAL A 26 26.07 33.60 33.08
N ALA A 27 25.16 32.89 32.40
CA ALA A 27 24.01 32.19 33.01
C ALA A 27 23.38 31.21 32.01
N GLY A 28 23.28 29.94 32.39
CA GLY A 28 22.61 28.90 31.61
C GLY A 28 21.09 29.01 31.65
N GLY A 29 20.41 28.41 30.67
CA GLY A 29 18.98 28.16 30.74
C GLY A 29 18.28 28.00 29.38
N VAL A 30 17.89 26.77 29.09
CA VAL A 30 16.72 26.38 28.27
C VAL A 30 16.77 26.69 26.76
N ALA A 31 17.56 25.91 26.02
CA ALA A 31 17.36 25.67 24.59
C ALA A 31 16.91 24.21 24.36
N GLY A 32 15.66 23.91 24.70
CA GLY A 32 15.11 22.55 24.57
C GLY A 32 13.61 22.45 24.28
N GLU A 33 12.85 23.55 24.36
CA GLU A 33 11.38 23.47 24.38
C GLU A 33 10.68 24.10 23.17
N THR A 34 11.38 24.93 22.39
CA THR A 34 10.79 25.62 21.22
C THR A 34 10.75 24.78 19.95
N ALA A 35 11.62 23.76 19.80
CA ALA A 35 11.62 22.87 18.63
C ALA A 35 10.57 21.75 18.70
N ARG A 36 10.13 21.36 19.91
CA ARG A 36 9.09 20.32 20.10
C ARG A 36 7.67 20.83 19.82
N ALA A 37 7.40 22.10 20.14
CA ALA A 37 6.09 22.72 19.94
C ALA A 37 5.79 23.05 18.46
N ALA A 38 6.82 23.33 17.65
CA ALA A 38 6.64 23.57 16.21
C ALA A 38 6.31 22.28 15.44
N GLY A 39 6.91 21.14 15.84
CA GLY A 39 6.65 19.83 15.24
C GLY A 39 5.28 19.24 15.61
N SER A 40 4.73 19.55 16.79
CA SER A 40 3.38 19.11 17.17
C SER A 40 2.30 19.89 16.42
N ASN A 41 2.45 21.22 16.31
CA ASN A 41 1.48 22.07 15.61
C ASN A 41 1.35 21.76 14.12
N GLN A 42 2.45 21.36 13.46
CA GLN A 42 2.41 20.97 12.05
C GLN A 42 1.76 19.61 11.85
N LYS A 43 2.04 18.65 12.74
CA LYS A 43 1.38 17.34 12.75
C LYS A 43 -0.11 17.43 13.07
N ASP A 44 -0.49 18.26 14.04
CA ASP A 44 -1.89 18.48 14.42
C ASP A 44 -2.70 19.18 13.32
N ALA A 45 -2.06 20.10 12.56
CA ALA A 45 -2.64 20.75 11.39
C ALA A 45 -2.79 19.77 10.21
N GLU A 46 -1.78 18.95 9.93
CA GLU A 46 -1.82 17.91 8.90
C GLU A 46 -2.86 16.82 9.23
N ASP A 47 -2.94 16.39 10.49
CA ASP A 47 -3.96 15.44 10.98
C ASP A 47 -5.37 16.03 10.93
N SER A 48 -5.50 17.36 11.05
CA SER A 48 -6.78 18.07 10.88
C SER A 48 -7.18 18.14 9.40
N GLU A 49 -6.25 18.42 8.49
CA GLU A 49 -6.49 18.42 7.04
C GLU A 49 -6.83 17.02 6.52
N ASN A 50 -6.15 15.98 6.98
CA ASN A 50 -6.45 14.59 6.62
C ASN A 50 -7.83 14.14 7.13
N ARG A 51 -8.22 14.54 8.35
CA ARG A 51 -9.59 14.32 8.86
C ARG A 51 -10.64 15.08 8.06
N ALA A 52 -10.32 16.30 7.63
CA ALA A 52 -11.20 17.10 6.78
C ALA A 52 -11.34 16.50 5.37
N LEU A 53 -10.28 15.94 4.80
CA LEU A 53 -10.29 15.20 3.54
C LEU A 53 -11.15 13.93 3.68
N GLY A 54 -10.95 13.15 4.74
CA GLY A 54 -11.79 11.98 5.06
C GLY A 54 -13.27 12.33 5.26
N LYS A 55 -13.57 13.53 5.76
CA LYS A 55 -14.95 14.04 5.85
C LYS A 55 -15.51 14.46 4.50
N ARG A 56 -14.76 15.20 3.68
CA ARG A 56 -15.16 15.61 2.31
C ARG A 56 -15.43 14.41 1.41
N LEU A 57 -14.59 13.38 1.50
CA LEU A 57 -14.80 12.10 0.81
C LEU A 57 -16.16 11.43 1.12
N ARG A 58 -16.65 11.58 2.36
CA ARG A 58 -17.96 11.03 2.77
C ARG A 58 -19.13 11.88 2.28
N ASP A 59 -18.94 13.19 2.24
CA ASP A 59 -20.00 14.16 1.92
C ASP A 59 -20.24 14.25 0.39
N ASP A 60 -19.18 14.09 -0.44
CA ASP A 60 -19.26 14.23 -1.91
C ASP A 60 -19.66 12.93 -2.65
N LEU A 61 -19.53 11.77 -2.01
CA LEU A 61 -19.86 10.45 -2.59
C LEU A 61 -21.21 9.94 -2.06
N HIS A 62 -22.32 10.53 -2.51
CA HIS A 62 -23.66 9.96 -2.29
C HIS A 62 -24.37 9.67 -3.62
N ALA A 63 -24.52 8.38 -3.93
CA ALA A 63 -25.39 7.85 -4.97
C ALA A 63 -26.19 6.65 -4.38
N PRO A 64 -27.41 6.37 -4.88
CA PRO A 64 -28.43 5.67 -4.12
C PRO A 64 -28.13 4.18 -3.92
N ALA A 65 -28.53 3.67 -2.76
CA ALA A 65 -28.30 2.30 -2.32
C ALA A 65 -29.08 1.27 -3.16
N LEU A 66 -28.39 0.20 -3.60
CA LEU A 66 -28.98 -1.03 -4.11
C LEU A 66 -28.39 -2.24 -3.37
N PRO A 67 -29.16 -3.34 -3.21
CA PRO A 67 -28.86 -4.37 -2.23
C PRO A 67 -27.63 -5.24 -2.57
N PRO A 68 -27.02 -5.87 -1.56
CA PRO A 68 -25.76 -6.62 -1.71
C PRO A 68 -25.93 -7.87 -2.58
N SER A 69 -24.95 -8.15 -3.44
CA SER A 69 -24.89 -9.34 -4.28
C SER A 69 -24.00 -10.43 -3.66
N THR A 70 -24.51 -11.67 -3.67
CA THR A 70 -23.97 -12.91 -3.09
C THR A 70 -22.69 -13.39 -3.79
N PRO A 71 -21.72 -14.05 -3.09
CA PRO A 71 -20.49 -14.53 -3.72
C PRO A 71 -20.68 -15.87 -4.45
N SER A 72 -20.19 -15.95 -5.69
CA SER A 72 -20.15 -17.17 -6.51
C SER A 72 -18.86 -17.98 -6.23
N GLN A 73 -19.00 -19.30 -6.12
CA GLN A 73 -17.97 -20.28 -5.77
C GLN A 73 -17.27 -20.82 -7.04
N GLY A 74 -15.98 -20.56 -7.20
CA GLY A 74 -15.14 -21.16 -8.24
C GLY A 74 -13.85 -21.72 -7.65
N LYS A 75 -13.64 -23.04 -7.77
CA LYS A 75 -12.45 -23.76 -7.26
C LYS A 75 -11.21 -23.42 -8.10
N PRO A 76 -10.06 -23.03 -7.51
CA PRO A 76 -8.78 -22.96 -8.22
C PRO A 76 -8.00 -24.27 -8.12
N LYS A 77 -7.33 -24.66 -9.21
CA LYS A 77 -6.26 -25.68 -9.28
C LYS A 77 -4.92 -24.97 -9.59
N PRO A 78 -3.78 -25.48 -9.12
CA PRO A 78 -2.48 -24.83 -9.31
C PRO A 78 -1.84 -25.21 -10.65
N ASN A 79 -1.05 -24.30 -11.22
CA ASN A 79 -0.12 -24.58 -12.32
C ASN A 79 1.30 -24.16 -11.89
N PRO A 80 2.36 -24.93 -12.22
CA PRO A 80 3.72 -24.68 -11.74
C PRO A 80 4.49 -23.82 -12.74
N ASN A 81 5.55 -23.13 -12.28
CA ASN A 81 6.74 -22.74 -13.07
C ASN A 81 7.73 -21.91 -12.21
N PRO A 82 8.98 -21.66 -12.65
CA PRO A 82 10.10 -22.59 -12.58
C PRO A 82 11.23 -22.03 -11.70
N THR A 83 12.08 -22.92 -11.19
CA THR A 83 13.23 -22.61 -10.36
C THR A 83 14.31 -21.84 -11.15
N THR A 84 14.74 -20.69 -10.64
CA THR A 84 16.08 -20.13 -10.92
C THR A 84 16.61 -19.48 -9.65
N HIS A 85 17.78 -19.93 -9.21
CA HIS A 85 18.50 -19.44 -8.04
C HIS A 85 19.11 -18.07 -8.32
N VAL A 86 19.00 -17.13 -7.38
CA VAL A 86 19.80 -15.89 -7.38
C VAL A 86 20.51 -15.73 -6.04
N SER A 87 21.78 -15.36 -6.17
CA SER A 87 22.81 -15.23 -5.14
C SER A 87 22.59 -14.07 -4.17
N THR A 88 23.07 -14.28 -2.94
CA THR A 88 22.99 -13.44 -1.74
C THR A 88 23.80 -12.15 -1.84
N ALA A 89 23.18 -11.01 -1.51
CA ALA A 89 23.84 -9.79 -1.03
C ALA A 89 23.21 -9.39 0.31
N ALA A 90 24.02 -9.41 1.37
CA ALA A 90 23.60 -9.22 2.76
C ALA A 90 23.41 -7.74 3.11
N GLY A 91 22.25 -7.39 3.67
CA GLY A 91 21.99 -6.10 4.31
C GLY A 91 20.52 -5.62 4.28
N THR A 92 19.76 -5.99 3.25
CA THR A 92 18.38 -5.53 3.02
C THR A 92 17.36 -6.65 2.83
N ALA A 93 17.82 -7.90 2.82
CA ALA A 93 17.09 -9.04 2.24
C ALA A 93 15.99 -9.67 3.13
N ASN A 94 15.72 -9.16 4.34
CA ASN A 94 14.83 -9.85 5.29
C ASN A 94 13.85 -8.93 6.04
N ARG A 95 13.24 -7.97 5.33
CA ARG A 95 12.22 -7.08 5.90
C ARG A 95 10.89 -7.17 5.16
N PHE A 96 9.81 -6.87 5.88
CA PHE A 96 8.49 -6.64 5.30
C PHE A 96 7.95 -5.32 5.85
N GLY A 97 7.87 -4.30 5.01
CA GLY A 97 7.61 -2.94 5.47
C GLY A 97 8.64 -2.50 6.51
N ASN A 98 8.17 -2.17 7.72
CA ASN A 98 9.01 -1.76 8.84
C ASN A 98 9.40 -2.90 9.80
N VAL A 99 9.12 -4.17 9.50
CA VAL A 99 9.42 -5.29 10.39
C VAL A 99 10.57 -6.16 9.88
N ASP A 100 11.34 -6.74 10.80
CA ASP A 100 12.29 -7.80 10.51
C ASP A 100 11.55 -9.15 10.40
N VAL A 101 11.72 -9.85 9.28
CA VAL A 101 10.93 -11.05 8.98
C VAL A 101 11.33 -12.20 9.89
N GLU A 102 12.62 -12.45 10.11
CA GLU A 102 13.07 -13.53 11.00
C GLU A 102 12.52 -13.35 12.42
N TRP A 103 12.63 -12.14 12.97
CA TRP A 103 12.11 -11.83 14.29
C TRP A 103 10.59 -11.97 14.37
N ALA A 104 9.87 -11.51 13.35
CA ALA A 104 8.42 -11.62 13.27
C ALA A 104 7.96 -13.09 13.20
N LEU A 105 8.63 -13.92 12.40
CA LEU A 105 8.33 -15.36 12.31
C LEU A 105 8.66 -16.10 13.61
N ALA A 106 9.74 -15.74 14.29
CA ALA A 106 10.05 -16.29 15.62
C ALA A 106 8.98 -15.92 16.64
N SER A 107 8.50 -14.67 16.63
CA SER A 107 7.43 -14.20 17.51
C SER A 107 6.10 -14.91 17.23
N LEU A 108 5.74 -15.08 15.95
CA LEU A 108 4.57 -15.87 15.54
C LEU A 108 4.68 -17.33 16.00
N SER A 109 5.86 -17.94 15.85
CA SER A 109 6.10 -19.32 16.28
C SER A 109 5.99 -19.49 17.79
N ALA A 110 6.42 -18.51 18.57
CA ALA A 110 6.28 -18.53 20.03
C ALA A 110 4.82 -18.34 20.49
N ALA A 111 4.05 -17.51 19.77
CA ALA A 111 2.66 -17.21 20.11
C ALA A 111 1.67 -18.30 19.69
N ASP A 112 1.98 -19.07 18.63
CA ASP A 112 1.07 -20.06 18.07
C ASP A 112 1.81 -21.34 17.62
N PRO A 113 1.74 -22.42 18.43
CA PRO A 113 2.43 -23.67 18.13
C PRO A 113 2.00 -24.33 16.81
N LYS A 114 0.74 -24.18 16.40
CA LYS A 114 0.27 -24.75 15.12
C LYS A 114 0.90 -24.00 13.95
N LEU A 115 0.94 -22.67 14.04
CA LEU A 115 1.62 -21.86 13.03
C LEU A 115 3.14 -22.11 13.03
N ALA A 116 3.75 -22.33 14.19
CA ALA A 116 5.17 -22.66 14.32
C ALA A 116 5.56 -23.91 13.50
N GLU A 117 4.74 -24.96 13.54
CA GLU A 117 4.97 -26.18 12.74
C GLU A 117 4.96 -25.87 11.24
N VAL A 118 4.03 -25.05 10.77
CA VAL A 118 3.95 -24.65 9.36
C VAL A 118 5.15 -23.79 8.96
N ILE A 119 5.56 -22.84 9.81
CA ILE A 119 6.74 -21.99 9.57
C ILE A 119 8.01 -22.86 9.49
N ALA A 120 8.17 -23.83 10.40
CA ALA A 120 9.32 -24.73 10.41
C ALA A 120 9.37 -25.62 9.15
N GLN A 121 8.22 -26.07 8.64
CA GLN A 121 8.16 -26.89 7.43
C GLN A 121 8.40 -26.07 6.15
N ALA A 122 7.81 -24.88 6.05
CA ALA A 122 7.82 -24.08 4.83
C ALA A 122 9.03 -23.13 4.72
N GLY A 123 9.66 -22.79 5.85
CA GLY A 123 10.67 -21.74 5.92
C GLY A 123 10.10 -20.36 5.61
N VAL A 124 10.96 -19.41 5.25
CA VAL A 124 10.54 -18.08 4.79
C VAL A 124 9.89 -18.21 3.42
N LEU A 125 8.62 -17.85 3.32
CA LEU A 125 7.89 -17.95 2.06
C LEU A 125 8.44 -16.94 1.03
N PRO A 126 8.77 -17.37 -0.22
CA PRO A 126 9.28 -16.47 -1.26
C PRO A 126 8.37 -15.27 -1.55
N ARG A 127 7.06 -15.42 -1.30
CA ARG A 127 6.07 -14.36 -1.45
C ARG A 127 6.31 -13.17 -0.51
N ILE A 128 6.93 -13.37 0.65
CA ILE A 128 7.26 -12.28 1.59
C ILE A 128 8.32 -11.37 0.97
N ALA A 129 9.38 -11.97 0.43
CA ALA A 129 10.47 -11.24 -0.22
C ALA A 129 10.00 -10.51 -1.50
N SER A 130 9.24 -11.18 -2.36
CA SER A 130 8.80 -10.58 -3.63
C SER A 130 7.86 -9.38 -3.45
N CYS A 131 7.09 -9.32 -2.37
CA CYS A 131 6.24 -8.16 -2.05
C CYS A 131 7.08 -6.94 -1.65
N GLN A 132 8.22 -7.14 -1.00
CA GLN A 132 9.11 -6.08 -0.53
C GLN A 132 9.90 -5.46 -1.68
N GLU A 133 10.48 -6.30 -2.54
CA GLU A 133 11.27 -5.87 -3.70
C GLU A 133 10.45 -4.97 -4.64
N ALA A 134 9.18 -5.31 -4.84
CA ALA A 134 8.27 -4.55 -5.68
C ALA A 134 8.05 -3.10 -5.20
N ARG A 135 8.24 -2.79 -3.91
CA ARG A 135 8.12 -1.42 -3.37
C ARG A 135 9.43 -0.66 -3.48
N ALA A 136 10.56 -1.29 -3.19
CA ALA A 136 11.86 -0.63 -3.19
C ALA A 136 12.31 -0.18 -4.59
N ALA A 137 11.81 -0.86 -5.63
CA ALA A 137 12.32 -0.68 -6.99
C ALA A 137 11.89 0.64 -7.66
N HIS A 138 10.72 1.23 -7.37
CA HIS A 138 10.19 2.34 -8.18
C HIS A 138 9.26 3.30 -7.41
N HIS A 139 9.63 4.59 -7.33
CA HIS A 139 8.70 5.68 -7.07
C HIS A 139 8.10 6.15 -8.40
N GLU A 140 7.15 5.37 -8.91
CA GLU A 140 6.46 5.64 -10.15
C GLU A 140 5.05 6.16 -9.88
N SER A 141 4.62 7.20 -10.61
CA SER A 141 3.27 7.75 -10.48
C SER A 141 2.19 6.70 -10.77
N HIS A 142 1.06 6.79 -10.06
CA HIS A 142 -0.13 5.93 -10.21
C HIS A 142 0.08 4.45 -9.88
N ARG A 143 1.13 4.07 -9.15
CA ARG A 143 1.35 2.69 -8.68
C ARG A 143 0.24 2.24 -7.73
N ALA A 144 -0.24 3.13 -6.86
CA ALA A 144 -1.37 2.89 -5.98
C ALA A 144 -2.66 2.66 -6.78
N PHE A 145 -2.91 3.48 -7.79
CA PHE A 145 -4.02 3.32 -8.72
C PHE A 145 -3.95 1.94 -9.41
N ARG A 146 -2.80 1.55 -9.96
CA ARG A 146 -2.60 0.24 -10.61
C ARG A 146 -2.88 -0.92 -9.66
N SER A 147 -2.39 -0.82 -8.42
CA SER A 147 -2.63 -1.84 -7.39
C SER A 147 -4.13 -2.00 -7.07
N LEU A 148 -4.83 -0.88 -6.85
CA LEU A 148 -6.28 -0.88 -6.57
C LEU A 148 -7.10 -1.33 -7.78
N ALA A 149 -6.75 -0.89 -8.98
CA ALA A 149 -7.40 -1.32 -10.23
C ALA A 149 -7.24 -2.82 -10.44
N ARG A 150 -6.04 -3.37 -10.20
CA ARG A 150 -5.80 -4.81 -10.22
C ARG A 150 -6.66 -5.51 -9.16
N ALA A 151 -6.74 -5.00 -7.94
CA ALA A 151 -7.58 -5.57 -6.89
C ALA A 151 -9.06 -5.62 -7.31
N ILE A 152 -9.60 -4.57 -7.93
CA ILE A 152 -10.97 -4.53 -8.47
C ILE A 152 -11.19 -5.64 -9.51
N VAL A 153 -10.27 -5.78 -10.47
CA VAL A 153 -10.39 -6.77 -11.53
C VAL A 153 -10.33 -8.20 -10.98
N PHE A 154 -9.56 -8.44 -9.92
CA PHE A 154 -9.38 -9.76 -9.30
C PHE A 154 -10.52 -10.19 -8.36
N GLN A 155 -11.44 -9.29 -8.00
CA GLN A 155 -12.57 -9.63 -7.14
C GLN A 155 -13.39 -10.81 -7.70
N GLN A 156 -13.70 -11.79 -6.83
CA GLN A 156 -14.60 -12.91 -7.12
C GLN A 156 -14.23 -13.76 -8.35
N LEU A 157 -12.96 -13.75 -8.75
CA LEU A 157 -12.44 -14.58 -9.84
C LEU A 157 -11.26 -15.41 -9.35
N ASN A 158 -10.99 -16.53 -10.05
CA ASN A 158 -9.69 -17.17 -9.90
C ASN A 158 -8.58 -16.29 -10.52
N GLY A 159 -7.35 -16.45 -10.03
CA GLY A 159 -6.24 -15.58 -10.42
C GLY A 159 -5.91 -15.62 -11.92
N ALA A 160 -6.05 -16.77 -12.59
CA ALA A 160 -5.77 -16.90 -14.02
C ALA A 160 -6.80 -16.17 -14.90
N ALA A 161 -8.09 -16.30 -14.57
CA ALA A 161 -9.16 -15.58 -15.25
C ALA A 161 -9.02 -14.06 -15.04
N ALA A 162 -8.75 -13.63 -13.81
CA ALA A 162 -8.54 -12.22 -13.50
C ALA A 162 -7.31 -11.65 -14.22
N ALA A 163 -6.19 -12.38 -14.25
CA ALA A 163 -4.99 -11.99 -14.98
C ALA A 163 -5.25 -11.86 -16.49
N THR A 164 -6.02 -12.79 -17.06
CA THR A 164 -6.40 -12.74 -18.49
C THR A 164 -7.20 -11.49 -18.81
N ILE A 165 -8.20 -11.16 -17.99
CA ILE A 165 -9.02 -9.95 -18.16
C ILE A 165 -8.14 -8.70 -18.00
N PHE A 166 -7.33 -8.64 -16.94
CA PHE A 166 -6.47 -7.49 -16.67
C PHE A 166 -5.48 -7.25 -17.81
N ASN A 167 -4.85 -8.31 -18.34
CA ASN A 167 -3.93 -8.19 -19.47
C ASN A 167 -4.63 -7.68 -20.74
N ARG A 168 -5.86 -8.10 -21.02
CA ARG A 168 -6.64 -7.56 -22.15
C ARG A 168 -6.94 -6.08 -21.99
N VAL A 169 -7.27 -5.65 -20.76
CA VAL A 169 -7.47 -4.21 -20.47
C VAL A 169 -6.16 -3.45 -20.66
N LYS A 170 -5.03 -3.98 -20.17
CA LYS A 170 -3.71 -3.36 -20.39
C LYS A 170 -3.41 -3.19 -21.88
N VAL A 171 -3.61 -4.23 -22.70
CA VAL A 171 -3.43 -4.16 -24.15
C VAL A 171 -4.35 -3.11 -24.79
N LEU A 172 -5.63 -3.07 -24.39
CA LEU A 172 -6.59 -2.09 -24.91
C LEU A 172 -6.14 -0.64 -24.67
N VAL A 173 -5.56 -0.37 -23.51
CA VAL A 173 -5.10 0.98 -23.12
C VAL A 173 -3.64 1.26 -23.48
N GLY A 174 -2.97 0.37 -24.23
CA GLY A 174 -1.58 0.54 -24.67
C GLY A 174 -0.54 0.39 -23.56
N ALA A 175 -0.86 -0.35 -22.50
CA ALA A 175 0.00 -0.58 -21.34
C ALA A 175 0.61 -1.99 -21.29
N GLU A 176 0.63 -2.75 -22.40
CA GLU A 176 1.20 -4.10 -22.38
C GLU A 176 2.73 -4.13 -22.17
N ALA A 177 3.43 -3.18 -22.79
CA ALA A 177 4.89 -3.11 -22.75
C ALA A 177 5.42 -2.31 -21.55
N ASP A 178 4.61 -1.37 -21.05
CA ASP A 178 4.93 -0.50 -19.94
C ASP A 178 3.76 -0.41 -18.97
N ASP A 179 3.94 -0.90 -17.75
CA ASP A 179 2.90 -0.85 -16.72
C ASP A 179 2.59 0.59 -16.31
N ALA A 180 3.55 1.52 -16.41
CA ALA A 180 3.38 2.94 -16.10
C ALA A 180 2.27 3.59 -16.93
N ALA A 181 2.09 3.13 -18.17
CA ALA A 181 1.07 3.63 -19.09
C ALA A 181 -0.37 3.27 -18.64
N PHE A 182 -0.54 2.32 -17.71
CA PHE A 182 -1.83 2.05 -17.09
C PHE A 182 -2.18 3.14 -16.06
N THR A 183 -2.71 4.26 -16.57
CA THR A 183 -3.03 5.47 -15.79
C THR A 183 -4.55 5.65 -15.63
N PRO A 184 -4.99 6.50 -14.67
CA PRO A 184 -6.39 6.90 -14.56
C PRO A 184 -6.97 7.45 -15.87
N ALA A 185 -6.17 8.28 -16.57
CA ALA A 185 -6.55 8.87 -17.84
C ALA A 185 -6.69 7.81 -18.95
N ALA A 186 -5.78 6.83 -19.01
CA ALA A 186 -5.84 5.75 -20.00
C ALA A 186 -7.13 4.93 -19.86
N VAL A 187 -7.56 4.64 -18.62
CA VAL A 187 -8.82 3.95 -18.35
C VAL A 187 -10.04 4.84 -18.65
N THR A 188 -9.96 6.14 -18.34
CA THR A 188 -11.08 7.09 -18.55
C THR A 188 -11.32 7.39 -20.03
N ASN A 189 -10.25 7.45 -20.82
CA ASN A 189 -10.30 7.72 -22.26
C ASN A 189 -10.69 6.50 -23.10
N ALA A 190 -10.58 5.29 -22.54
CA ALA A 190 -10.96 4.07 -23.22
C ALA A 190 -12.50 3.96 -23.32
N GLU A 191 -12.96 3.48 -24.48
CA GLU A 191 -14.38 3.32 -24.74
C GLU A 191 -14.98 2.21 -23.85
N ALA A 192 -16.14 2.49 -23.24
CA ALA A 192 -16.75 1.62 -22.24
C ALA A 192 -17.10 0.22 -22.79
N SER A 193 -17.60 0.13 -24.02
CA SER A 193 -17.93 -1.14 -24.66
C SER A 193 -16.68 -1.97 -24.96
N ALA A 194 -15.56 -1.35 -25.35
CA ALA A 194 -14.28 -2.01 -25.53
C ALA A 194 -13.73 -2.56 -24.21
N LEU A 195 -13.80 -1.79 -23.12
CA LEU A 195 -13.44 -2.26 -21.77
C LEU A 195 -14.30 -3.46 -21.33
N ARG A 196 -15.59 -3.45 -21.66
CA ARG A 196 -16.50 -4.59 -21.42
C ARG A 196 -16.11 -5.80 -22.27
N ALA A 197 -15.72 -5.61 -23.52
CA ALA A 197 -15.26 -6.67 -24.42
C ALA A 197 -13.97 -7.35 -23.92
N CYS A 198 -13.14 -6.68 -23.12
CA CYS A 198 -12.00 -7.31 -22.43
C CYS A 198 -12.42 -8.36 -21.37
N GLY A 199 -13.69 -8.37 -20.96
CA GLY A 199 -14.25 -9.29 -19.96
C GLY A 199 -14.57 -8.64 -18.61
N LEU A 200 -14.49 -7.32 -18.49
CA LEU A 200 -14.96 -6.61 -17.30
C LEU A 200 -16.48 -6.72 -17.16
N SER A 201 -16.97 -6.94 -15.94
CA SER A 201 -18.40 -6.78 -15.66
C SER A 201 -18.79 -5.29 -15.67
N GLN A 202 -20.07 -4.98 -15.86
CA GLN A 202 -20.56 -3.59 -15.80
C GLN A 202 -20.20 -2.93 -14.47
N ARG A 203 -20.29 -3.71 -13.40
CA ARG A 203 -19.98 -3.27 -12.04
C ARG A 203 -18.50 -2.98 -11.85
N LYS A 204 -17.60 -3.86 -12.32
CA LYS A 204 -16.15 -3.63 -12.27
C LYS A 204 -15.72 -2.45 -13.13
N LEU A 205 -16.35 -2.24 -14.27
CA LEU A 205 -16.12 -1.04 -15.08
C LEU A 205 -16.48 0.24 -14.30
N SER A 206 -17.67 0.30 -13.69
CA SER A 206 -18.06 1.44 -12.87
C SER A 206 -17.09 1.69 -11.70
N TYR A 207 -16.58 0.63 -11.06
CA TYR A 207 -15.59 0.76 -9.99
C TYR A 207 -14.26 1.31 -10.49
N LEU A 208 -13.79 0.84 -11.66
CA LEU A 208 -12.57 1.35 -12.28
C LEU A 208 -12.72 2.82 -12.69
N GLN A 209 -13.87 3.22 -13.23
CA GLN A 209 -14.14 4.62 -13.58
C GLN A 209 -14.17 5.51 -12.33
N GLY A 210 -14.83 5.07 -11.26
CA GLY A 210 -14.83 5.79 -9.98
C GLY A 210 -13.43 5.92 -9.37
N LEU A 211 -12.64 4.85 -9.43
CA LEU A 211 -11.24 4.86 -9.00
C LEU A 211 -10.40 5.82 -9.87
N SER A 212 -10.57 5.81 -11.19
CA SER A 212 -9.87 6.72 -12.09
C SER A 212 -10.20 8.18 -11.83
N ALA A 213 -11.47 8.49 -11.56
CA ALA A 213 -11.87 9.85 -11.18
C ALA A 213 -11.21 10.28 -9.86
N ALA A 214 -11.16 9.38 -8.86
CA ALA A 214 -10.53 9.66 -7.57
C ALA A 214 -9.01 9.92 -7.68
N PHE A 215 -8.33 9.33 -8.67
CA PHE A 215 -6.90 9.50 -8.95
C PHE A 215 -6.60 10.50 -10.10
N SER A 216 -7.61 11.21 -10.61
CA SER A 216 -7.40 12.25 -11.62
C SER A 216 -6.66 13.46 -11.06
N ASP A 217 -6.23 14.39 -11.91
CA ASP A 217 -5.53 15.61 -11.46
C ASP A 217 -6.39 16.48 -10.52
N SER A 218 -7.70 16.47 -10.69
CA SER A 218 -8.69 17.09 -9.78
C SER A 218 -9.21 16.13 -8.70
N GLY A 219 -8.65 14.93 -8.65
CA GLY A 219 -9.03 13.87 -7.74
C GLY A 219 -8.55 14.12 -6.32
N VAL A 220 -8.92 13.20 -5.45
CA VAL A 220 -8.74 13.26 -3.99
C VAL A 220 -7.71 12.25 -3.49
N LEU A 221 -7.27 11.33 -4.35
CA LEU A 221 -6.27 10.30 -4.05
C LEU A 221 -5.04 10.46 -4.93
N SER A 222 -3.89 10.22 -4.34
CA SER A 222 -2.61 10.08 -5.02
C SER A 222 -1.74 9.07 -4.29
N ASP A 223 -0.71 8.54 -4.95
CA ASP A 223 0.27 7.65 -4.33
C ASP A 223 0.88 8.26 -3.07
N THR A 224 1.35 9.51 -3.18
CA THR A 224 1.96 10.24 -2.06
C THR A 224 0.99 10.47 -0.91
N ALA A 225 -0.28 10.78 -1.20
CA ALA A 225 -1.28 10.96 -0.14
C ALA A 225 -1.52 9.64 0.62
N LEU A 226 -1.73 8.53 -0.10
CA LEU A 226 -1.98 7.23 0.51
C LEU A 226 -0.77 6.68 1.29
N GLU A 227 0.46 6.96 0.83
CA GLU A 227 1.68 6.53 1.51
C GLU A 227 1.99 7.30 2.80
N ARG A 228 1.42 8.50 2.97
CA ARG A 228 1.57 9.32 4.18
C ARG A 228 0.49 9.04 5.23
N MET A 229 -0.64 8.46 4.81
CA MET A 229 -1.72 8.08 5.70
C MET A 229 -1.34 6.85 6.54
N SER A 230 -1.87 6.79 7.76
CA SER A 230 -1.86 5.56 8.54
C SER A 230 -2.71 4.48 7.88
N ALA A 231 -2.46 3.20 8.21
CA ALA A 231 -3.28 2.08 7.72
C ALA A 231 -4.79 2.31 7.92
N ARG A 232 -5.19 2.91 9.05
CA ARG A 232 -6.60 3.20 9.34
C ARG A 232 -7.16 4.30 8.45
N GLU A 233 -6.41 5.38 8.23
CA GLU A 233 -6.83 6.47 7.33
C GLU A 233 -6.94 5.99 5.88
N VAL A 234 -6.00 5.17 5.42
CA VAL A 234 -6.08 4.51 4.11
C VAL A 234 -7.36 3.67 4.01
N TYR A 235 -7.69 2.91 5.05
CA TYR A 235 -8.91 2.13 5.07
C TYR A 235 -10.16 3.01 4.94
N ASP A 236 -10.25 4.05 5.77
CA ASP A 236 -11.41 4.95 5.80
C ASP A 236 -11.56 5.76 4.50
N ALA A 237 -10.45 6.14 3.85
CA ALA A 237 -10.47 6.81 2.56
C ALA A 237 -10.91 5.87 1.42
N LEU A 238 -10.38 4.65 1.37
CA LEU A 238 -10.66 3.72 0.29
C LEU A 238 -12.04 3.05 0.41
N ILE A 239 -12.54 2.81 1.63
CA ILE A 239 -13.87 2.19 1.83
C ILE A 239 -15.01 3.12 1.38
N ALA A 240 -14.77 4.43 1.30
CA ALA A 240 -15.73 5.40 0.76
C ALA A 240 -15.92 5.26 -0.76
N LEU A 241 -14.95 4.67 -1.48
CA LEU A 241 -15.06 4.45 -2.92
C LEU A 241 -15.94 3.24 -3.22
N TYR A 242 -17.03 3.48 -3.96
CA TYR A 242 -17.94 2.42 -4.37
C TYR A 242 -17.19 1.34 -5.17
N GLY A 243 -17.27 0.10 -4.67
CA GLY A 243 -16.60 -1.05 -5.27
C GLY A 243 -15.29 -1.48 -4.62
N LEU A 244 -14.73 -0.68 -3.71
CA LEU A 244 -13.64 -1.09 -2.84
C LEU A 244 -14.19 -1.56 -1.49
N GLY A 245 -14.26 -2.88 -1.33
CA GLY A 245 -14.64 -3.50 -0.06
C GLY A 245 -13.43 -3.83 0.83
N PRO A 246 -13.67 -4.33 2.06
CA PRO A 246 -12.61 -4.66 3.01
C PRO A 246 -11.53 -5.58 2.42
N TRP A 247 -11.92 -6.56 1.60
CA TRP A 247 -10.97 -7.43 0.93
C TRP A 247 -9.98 -6.67 0.04
N SER A 248 -10.46 -5.80 -0.85
CA SER A 248 -9.58 -5.05 -1.76
C SER A 248 -8.65 -4.10 -1.01
N ILE A 249 -9.14 -3.47 0.06
CA ILE A 249 -8.36 -2.57 0.90
C ILE A 249 -7.28 -3.34 1.66
N HIS A 250 -7.61 -4.50 2.25
CA HIS A 250 -6.60 -5.32 2.92
C HIS A 250 -5.54 -5.83 1.93
N MET A 251 -5.94 -6.24 0.72
CA MET A 251 -4.97 -6.60 -0.32
C MET A 251 -4.07 -5.42 -0.67
N PHE A 252 -4.63 -4.21 -0.78
CA PHE A 252 -3.84 -2.99 -1.00
C PHE A 252 -2.86 -2.73 0.15
N GLN A 253 -3.31 -2.73 1.41
CA GLN A 253 -2.44 -2.52 2.56
C GLN A 253 -1.31 -3.56 2.64
N MET A 254 -1.60 -4.83 2.36
CA MET A 254 -0.58 -5.89 2.40
C MET A 254 0.41 -5.80 1.23
N PHE A 255 -0.07 -5.65 -0.01
CA PHE A 255 0.77 -5.79 -1.21
C PHE A 255 1.36 -4.47 -1.71
N TYR A 256 0.68 -3.36 -1.47
CA TYR A 256 1.15 -2.03 -1.86
C TYR A 256 1.87 -1.33 -0.70
N LEU A 257 1.22 -1.23 0.46
CA LEU A 257 1.77 -0.54 1.63
C LEU A 257 2.69 -1.42 2.50
N ASN A 258 2.73 -2.73 2.25
CA ASN A 258 3.46 -3.71 3.07
C ASN A 258 3.18 -3.56 4.56
N GLU A 259 1.91 -3.29 4.91
CA GLU A 259 1.49 -3.18 6.29
C GLU A 259 1.60 -4.56 6.98
N PRO A 260 2.39 -4.70 8.06
CA PRO A 260 2.69 -6.00 8.66
C PRO A 260 1.51 -6.59 9.44
N ASP A 261 0.51 -5.76 9.78
CA ASP A 261 -0.54 -6.12 10.72
C ASP A 261 -1.96 -6.06 10.12
N VAL A 262 -2.15 -6.68 8.95
CA VAL A 262 -3.44 -6.74 8.27
C VAL A 262 -4.00 -8.16 8.33
N LEU A 263 -5.28 -8.27 8.67
CA LEU A 263 -6.02 -9.53 8.68
C LEU A 263 -7.17 -9.50 7.66
N PRO A 264 -7.00 -10.08 6.47
CA PRO A 264 -8.07 -10.15 5.47
C PRO A 264 -9.07 -11.26 5.83
N PHE A 265 -9.83 -11.07 6.91
CA PHE A 265 -10.80 -12.05 7.43
C PHE A 265 -11.89 -12.47 6.42
N SER A 266 -12.16 -11.66 5.40
CA SER A 266 -13.12 -11.97 4.34
C SER A 266 -12.51 -12.78 3.19
N ASP A 267 -11.19 -12.96 3.16
CA ASP A 267 -10.52 -13.72 2.13
C ASP A 267 -10.78 -15.22 2.28
N PHE A 268 -11.24 -15.84 1.19
CA PHE A 268 -11.58 -17.27 1.19
C PHE A 268 -10.35 -18.15 1.47
N GLY A 269 -9.20 -17.81 0.89
CA GLY A 269 -7.96 -18.55 1.08
C GLY A 269 -7.50 -18.49 2.54
N VAL A 270 -7.54 -17.32 3.16
CA VAL A 270 -7.18 -17.16 4.58
C VAL A 270 -8.12 -17.94 5.49
N ARG A 271 -9.44 -17.81 5.31
CA ARG A 271 -10.42 -18.56 6.09
C ARG A 271 -10.25 -20.07 5.92
N LYS A 272 -9.92 -20.53 4.71
CA LYS A 272 -9.64 -21.94 4.40
C LYS A 272 -8.33 -22.41 5.05
N GLY A 273 -7.30 -21.57 5.08
CA GLY A 273 -6.04 -21.82 5.78
C GLY A 273 -6.25 -22.02 7.27
N VAL A 274 -7.00 -21.09 7.90
CA VAL A 274 -7.42 -21.21 9.31
C VAL A 274 -8.22 -22.48 9.54
N MET A 275 -9.23 -22.75 8.71
CA MET A 275 -10.04 -23.96 8.83
C MET A 275 -9.17 -25.23 8.86
N ARG A 276 -8.19 -25.32 7.97
CA ARG A 276 -7.28 -26.46 7.87
C ARG A 276 -6.32 -26.55 9.06
N LEU A 277 -5.62 -25.46 9.38
CA LEU A 277 -4.59 -25.43 10.43
C LEU A 277 -5.16 -25.77 11.82
N TYR A 278 -6.37 -25.29 12.11
CA TYR A 278 -7.03 -25.52 13.39
C TYR A 278 -8.01 -26.70 13.36
N GLY A 279 -8.07 -27.47 12.27
CA GLY A 279 -8.93 -28.66 12.17
C GLY A 279 -10.42 -28.35 12.32
N LEU A 280 -10.87 -27.18 11.88
CA LEU A 280 -12.27 -26.77 11.99
C LEU A 280 -13.12 -27.52 10.96
N THR A 281 -14.29 -28.01 11.40
CA THR A 281 -15.20 -28.80 10.55
C THR A 281 -15.97 -27.95 9.53
N ALA A 282 -16.00 -26.64 9.71
CA ALA A 282 -16.68 -25.69 8.82
C ALA A 282 -15.84 -24.42 8.63
N MET A 283 -16.11 -23.70 7.54
CA MET A 283 -15.44 -22.45 7.22
C MET A 283 -15.66 -21.41 8.34
N PRO A 284 -14.61 -20.94 9.04
CA PRO A 284 -14.78 -20.01 10.16
C PRO A 284 -15.36 -18.68 9.68
N GLY A 285 -16.25 -18.10 10.49
CA GLY A 285 -16.74 -16.73 10.30
C GLY A 285 -15.73 -15.70 10.78
N LYS A 286 -16.02 -14.41 10.54
CA LYS A 286 -15.17 -13.28 10.91
C LYS A 286 -14.69 -13.35 12.37
N ALA A 287 -15.63 -13.47 13.32
CA ALA A 287 -15.30 -13.46 14.75
C ALA A 287 -14.31 -14.56 15.14
N LYS A 288 -14.46 -15.77 14.58
CA LYS A 288 -13.55 -16.88 14.88
C LYS A 288 -12.15 -16.67 14.27
N VAL A 289 -12.09 -16.12 13.05
CA VAL A 289 -10.81 -15.76 12.42
C VAL A 289 -10.11 -14.68 13.24
N GLU A 290 -10.83 -13.66 13.70
CA GLU A 290 -10.27 -12.59 14.54
C GLU A 290 -9.80 -13.11 15.91
N GLU A 291 -10.56 -13.98 16.57
CA GLU A 291 -10.19 -14.63 17.83
C GLU A 291 -8.87 -15.39 17.70
N ILE A 292 -8.75 -16.23 16.67
CA ILE A 292 -7.54 -17.01 16.40
C ILE A 292 -6.36 -16.06 16.07
N ALA A 293 -6.59 -15.11 15.19
CA ALA A 293 -5.55 -14.22 14.69
C ALA A 293 -5.08 -13.16 15.71
N ALA A 294 -5.75 -13.04 16.86
CA ALA A 294 -5.33 -12.15 17.93
C ALA A 294 -3.90 -12.48 18.41
N ALA A 295 -3.54 -13.76 18.46
CA ALA A 295 -2.19 -14.21 18.82
C ALA A 295 -1.12 -13.84 17.79
N TRP A 296 -1.51 -13.47 16.57
CA TRP A 296 -0.58 -13.16 15.49
C TRP A 296 -0.21 -11.68 15.40
N ALA A 297 -0.85 -10.82 16.19
CA ALA A 297 -0.51 -9.41 16.21
C ALA A 297 0.90 -9.19 16.82
N PRO A 298 1.71 -8.24 16.31
CA PRO A 298 1.41 -7.30 15.23
C PRO A 298 1.89 -7.77 13.83
N TYR A 299 1.89 -9.07 13.54
CA TYR A 299 2.41 -9.68 12.29
C TYR A 299 1.33 -10.46 11.52
N ARG A 300 0.07 -10.03 11.61
CA ARG A 300 -1.07 -10.72 10.98
C ARG A 300 -0.92 -10.87 9.46
N THR A 301 -0.22 -9.97 8.78
CA THR A 301 0.07 -10.09 7.35
C THR A 301 1.02 -11.26 7.05
N LEU A 302 2.05 -11.46 7.87
CA LEU A 302 2.97 -12.58 7.70
C LEU A 302 2.27 -13.91 7.97
N ALA A 303 1.51 -14.02 9.06
CA ALA A 303 0.68 -15.19 9.34
C ALA A 303 -0.32 -15.49 8.20
N THR A 304 -0.87 -14.44 7.58
CA THR A 304 -1.76 -14.57 6.42
C THR A 304 -1.08 -15.24 5.22
N PHE A 305 0.21 -14.97 4.95
CA PHE A 305 0.93 -15.67 3.87
C PHE A 305 0.99 -17.18 4.11
N TYR A 306 1.18 -17.60 5.37
CA TYR A 306 1.11 -19.02 5.73
C TYR A 306 -0.30 -19.58 5.65
N MET A 307 -1.36 -18.81 5.95
CA MET A 307 -2.73 -19.29 5.74
C MET A 307 -3.01 -19.59 4.26
N TRP A 308 -2.53 -18.76 3.33
CA TRP A 308 -2.62 -19.08 1.90
C TRP A 308 -1.81 -20.34 1.55
N HIS A 309 -0.60 -20.48 2.08
CA HIS A 309 0.23 -21.67 1.87
C HIS A 309 -0.48 -22.96 2.34
N VAL A 310 -1.10 -22.94 3.52
CA VAL A 310 -1.90 -24.05 4.06
C VAL A 310 -3.16 -24.30 3.23
N ALA A 311 -3.83 -23.25 2.78
CA ALA A 311 -5.04 -23.33 1.96
C ALA A 311 -4.82 -23.98 0.59
N ASP A 312 -3.60 -23.86 0.05
CA ASP A 312 -3.19 -24.50 -1.21
C ASP A 312 -2.85 -25.98 -1.02
N GLY A 313 -2.66 -26.43 0.23
CA GLY A 313 -2.32 -27.82 0.56
C GLY A 313 -0.82 -28.10 0.51
N ASN A 314 0.00 -27.07 0.62
CA ASN A 314 1.45 -27.17 0.56
C ASN A 314 2.10 -27.50 1.91
N SER A 315 1.30 -27.59 2.98
CA SER A 315 1.69 -28.09 4.31
C SER A 315 1.08 -29.48 4.54
N LYS A 316 1.86 -30.43 5.04
CA LYS A 316 1.31 -31.73 5.47
C LYS A 316 0.46 -31.53 6.74
N PRO A 317 -0.68 -32.23 6.86
CA PRO A 317 -1.49 -32.19 8.08
C PRO A 317 -0.74 -32.76 9.28
#